data_AF-A0A3M1I1V2-F1
#
_entry.id   AF-A0A3M1I1V2-F1
#
_cell.length_a   1.000
_cell.length_b   1.000
_cell.length_c   1.000
_cell.angle_alpha   90.00
_cell.angle_beta   90.00
_cell.angle_gamma   90.00
#
_symmetry.space_group_name_H-M   'P 1'
#
loop_
_entity.id
_entity.type
_entity.pdbx_description
1 polymer ?
#
loop_
_entity_poly.entity_id
_entity_poly.type
_entity_poly.pdbx_seq_one_letter_code
_entity_poly.pdbx_strand_id
1 'polypeptide(L)'
;TTWLEAYPGVLGAVQTALKALPPHRRLLTVLQAVGAAARRLVGVHTEVHAGENGLRFTTQQCPYCAGVQADRPFCLTAVGALEEVARWATGSPWRVSETQCMARGDSTCTFLLEPTNPTAKTG
;
A
#
# COMPACT_ATOMS: atom_id res chain seq x y z
N THR A 1 21.43 -2.19 -23.86
CA THR A 1 20.37 -3.18 -24.14
C THR A 1 19.07 -2.75 -23.49
N THR A 2 18.25 -2.01 -24.25
CA THR A 2 16.85 -2.38 -24.54
C THR A 2 15.90 -2.78 -23.38
N TRP A 3 15.85 -2.03 -22.27
CA TRP A 3 14.75 -2.21 -21.29
C TRP A 3 13.64 -1.14 -21.39
N LEU A 4 13.96 0.09 -21.79
CA LEU A 4 12.97 1.17 -21.91
C LEU A 4 12.30 1.25 -23.29
N GLU A 5 13.00 0.85 -24.36
CA GLU A 5 12.50 0.94 -25.73
C GLU A 5 11.53 -0.19 -26.11
N ALA A 6 11.44 -1.26 -25.31
CA ALA A 6 10.69 -2.45 -25.67
C ALA A 6 9.19 -2.41 -25.29
N TYR A 7 8.72 -1.44 -24.50
CA TYR A 7 7.35 -1.49 -23.94
C TYR A 7 6.56 -0.17 -23.83
N PRO A 8 6.80 0.90 -24.63
CA PRO A 8 6.03 2.14 -24.46
C PRO A 8 4.51 1.92 -24.66
N GLY A 9 4.11 1.07 -25.61
CA GLY A 9 2.70 0.74 -25.84
C GLY A 9 2.07 -0.09 -24.72
N VAL A 10 2.81 -1.07 -24.17
CA VAL A 10 2.31 -1.94 -23.08
C VAL A 10 2.18 -1.15 -21.78
N LEU A 11 3.18 -0.34 -21.44
CA LEU A 11 3.14 0.53 -20.26
C LEU A 11 2.01 1.56 -20.36
N GLY A 12 1.79 2.15 -21.55
CA GLY A 12 0.67 3.06 -21.80
C GLY A 12 -0.71 2.40 -21.67
N ALA A 13 -0.86 1.17 -22.16
CA ALA A 13 -2.10 0.39 -22.02
C ALA A 13 -2.39 0.05 -20.55
N VAL A 14 -1.38 -0.39 -19.79
CA VAL A 14 -1.50 -0.67 -18.35
C VAL A 14 -1.93 0.58 -17.58
N GLN A 15 -1.31 1.74 -17.88
CA GLN A 15 -1.68 3.00 -17.24
C GLN A 15 -3.13 3.39 -17.52
N THR A 16 -3.59 3.22 -18.76
CA THR A 16 -4.98 3.51 -19.15
C THR A 16 -5.96 2.58 -18.45
N ALA A 17 -5.69 1.28 -18.43
CA ALA A 17 -6.52 0.29 -17.74
C ALA A 17 -6.62 0.57 -16.23
N LEU A 18 -5.49 0.90 -15.57
CA LEU A 18 -5.49 1.32 -14.17
C LEU A 18 -6.37 2.56 -13.95
N LYS A 19 -6.25 3.58 -14.81
CA LYS A 19 -7.07 4.80 -14.76
C LYS A 19 -8.57 4.58 -15.00
N ALA A 20 -8.98 3.45 -15.58
CA ALA A 20 -10.38 3.09 -15.74
C ALA A 20 -10.99 2.42 -14.48
N LEU A 21 -10.16 1.87 -13.59
CA LEU A 21 -10.65 1.22 -12.36
C LEU A 21 -11.21 2.24 -11.37
N PRO A 22 -12.26 1.88 -10.59
CA PRO A 22 -12.69 2.66 -9.42
C PRO A 22 -11.52 2.89 -8.44
N PRO A 23 -11.43 4.05 -7.77
CA PRO A 23 -10.30 4.41 -6.91
C PRO A 23 -9.89 3.33 -5.90
N HIS A 24 -10.87 2.71 -5.23
CA HIS A 24 -10.62 1.65 -4.26
C HIS A 24 -9.99 0.39 -4.89
N ARG A 25 -10.53 -0.08 -6.03
CA ARG A 25 -9.98 -1.23 -6.74
C ARG A 25 -8.60 -0.93 -7.33
N ARG A 26 -8.42 0.28 -7.87
CA ARG A 26 -7.13 0.74 -8.37
C ARG A 26 -6.08 0.74 -7.28
N LEU A 27 -6.40 1.28 -6.10
CA LEU A 27 -5.48 1.29 -4.96
C LEU A 27 -5.15 -0.13 -4.49
N LEU A 28 -6.13 -1.02 -4.40
CA LEU A 28 -5.89 -2.44 -4.10
C LEU A 28 -4.88 -3.06 -5.07
N THR A 29 -5.07 -2.86 -6.38
CA THR A 29 -4.16 -3.37 -7.41
C THR A 29 -2.75 -2.79 -7.27
N VAL A 30 -2.63 -1.48 -7.02
CA VAL A 30 -1.33 -0.83 -6.83
C VAL A 30 -0.64 -1.34 -5.56
N LEU A 31 -1.36 -1.48 -4.45
CA LEU A 31 -0.80 -2.00 -3.19
C LEU A 31 -0.33 -3.45 -3.33
N GLN A 32 -1.06 -4.29 -4.08
CA GLN A 32 -0.61 -5.65 -4.39
C GLN A 32 0.68 -5.65 -5.21
N ALA A 33 0.81 -4.73 -6.18
CA ALA A 33 2.03 -4.56 -6.95
C ALA A 33 3.21 -4.06 -6.08
N VAL A 34 2.95 -3.12 -5.16
CA VAL A 34 3.93 -2.65 -4.16
C VAL A 34 4.36 -3.81 -3.26
N GLY A 35 3.42 -4.64 -2.81
CA GLY A 35 3.72 -5.83 -2.01
C GLY A 35 4.59 -6.85 -2.74
N ALA A 36 4.30 -7.12 -4.01
CA ALA A 36 5.12 -7.98 -4.87
C ALA A 36 6.53 -7.41 -5.07
N ALA A 37 6.65 -6.09 -5.26
CA ALA A 37 7.93 -5.41 -5.37
C ALA A 37 8.72 -5.47 -4.04
N ALA A 38 8.07 -5.22 -2.90
CA ALA A 38 8.69 -5.31 -1.57
C ALA A 38 9.24 -6.72 -1.31
N ARG A 39 8.48 -7.76 -1.66
CA ARG A 39 8.94 -9.16 -1.57
C ARG A 39 10.20 -9.38 -2.40
N ARG A 40 10.23 -8.90 -3.64
CA ARG A 40 11.35 -9.09 -4.56
C ARG A 40 12.60 -8.29 -4.15
N LEU A 41 12.42 -7.06 -3.71
CA LEU A 41 13.52 -6.12 -3.48
C LEU A 41 14.12 -6.25 -2.09
N VAL A 42 13.27 -6.47 -1.07
CA VAL A 42 13.69 -6.43 0.34
C VAL A 42 13.23 -7.66 1.14
N GLY A 43 12.65 -8.67 0.49
CA GLY A 43 12.28 -9.94 1.13
C GLY A 43 11.06 -9.85 2.07
N VAL A 44 10.31 -8.76 2.01
CA VAL A 44 9.17 -8.51 2.91
C VAL A 44 7.88 -9.09 2.32
N HIS A 45 7.21 -9.95 3.07
CA HIS A 45 5.94 -10.56 2.69
C HIS A 45 4.79 -9.70 3.19
N THR A 46 3.90 -9.34 2.27
CA THR A 46 2.78 -8.45 2.53
C THR A 46 1.49 -9.03 1.97
N GLU A 47 0.39 -8.69 2.64
CA GLU A 47 -0.96 -9.02 2.23
C GLU A 47 -1.82 -7.76 2.21
N VAL A 48 -2.72 -7.68 1.23
CA VAL A 48 -3.64 -6.54 1.10
C VAL A 48 -5.05 -7.07 1.07
N HIS A 49 -5.84 -6.68 2.07
CA HIS A 49 -7.23 -7.11 2.23
C HIS A 49 -8.16 -5.91 2.13
N ALA A 50 -9.22 -6.05 1.33
CA ALA A 50 -10.31 -5.08 1.32
C ALA A 50 -11.25 -5.33 2.51
N GLY A 51 -11.65 -4.26 3.19
CA GLY A 51 -12.67 -4.29 4.25
C GLY A 51 -13.70 -3.19 4.03
N GLU A 52 -14.69 -3.12 4.92
CA GLU A 52 -15.80 -2.16 4.81
C GLU A 52 -15.34 -0.70 4.86
N ASN A 53 -14.33 -0.40 5.69
CA ASN A 53 -13.86 0.98 5.92
C ASN A 53 -12.61 1.36 5.10
N GLY A 54 -12.10 0.45 4.25
CA GLY A 54 -10.89 0.71 3.47
C GLY A 54 -10.03 -0.52 3.21
N LEU A 55 -8.74 -0.31 3.00
CA LEU A 55 -7.77 -1.37 2.69
C LEU A 55 -6.84 -1.59 3.88
N ARG A 56 -6.56 -2.86 4.20
CA ARG A 56 -5.54 -3.24 5.18
C ARG A 56 -4.31 -3.78 4.47
N PHE A 57 -3.19 -3.09 4.65
CA PHE A 57 -1.87 -3.54 4.20
C PHE A 57 -1.13 -4.14 5.39
N THR A 58 -0.88 -5.44 5.37
CA THR A 58 -0.27 -6.18 6.48
C THR A 58 1.09 -6.70 6.07
N THR A 59 2.09 -6.60 6.94
CA THR A 59 3.42 -7.18 6.71
C THR A 59 3.82 -8.11 7.85
N GLN A 60 4.39 -9.25 7.46
CA GLN A 60 4.89 -10.29 8.38
C GLN A 60 6.36 -10.08 8.77
N GLN A 61 7.04 -9.14 8.10
CA GLN A 61 8.38 -8.71 8.45
C GLN A 61 8.44 -7.18 8.39
N CYS A 62 9.05 -6.54 9.37
CA CYS A 62 9.21 -5.10 9.37
C CYS A 62 10.68 -4.71 9.53
N PRO A 63 11.32 -4.14 8.50
CA PRO A 63 12.71 -3.68 8.61
C PRO A 63 12.84 -2.51 9.59
N TYR A 64 11.76 -1.76 9.83
CA TYR A 64 11.75 -0.64 10.76
C TYR A 64 11.70 -1.08 12.22
N CYS A 65 11.00 -2.19 12.52
CA CYS A 65 10.83 -2.66 13.90
C CYS A 65 11.98 -3.56 14.40
N ALA A 66 12.89 -3.99 13.53
CA ALA A 66 13.92 -4.96 13.91
C ALA A 66 14.82 -4.43 15.04
N GLY A 67 14.78 -5.09 16.21
CA GLY A 67 15.53 -4.68 17.40
C GLY A 67 14.98 -3.44 18.12
N VAL A 68 13.77 -3.00 17.78
CA VAL A 68 13.12 -1.83 18.37
C VAL A 68 11.96 -2.25 19.25
N GLN A 69 11.84 -1.63 20.42
CA GLN A 69 10.65 -1.67 21.27
C GLN A 69 10.07 -0.25 21.40
N ALA A 70 8.75 -0.14 21.30
CA ALA A 70 8.02 1.12 21.38
C ALA A 70 6.67 0.91 22.08
N ASP A 71 6.18 1.93 22.77
CA ASP A 71 4.87 1.96 23.42
C ASP A 71 3.74 2.40 22.47
N ARG A 72 4.11 2.91 21.29
CA ARG A 72 3.22 3.48 20.26
C ARG A 72 3.62 3.03 18.86
N PRO A 73 2.74 3.18 17.85
CA PRO A 73 3.09 2.85 16.47
C PRO A 73 4.40 3.54 16.03
N PHE A 74 5.28 2.77 15.40
CA PHE A 74 6.67 3.13 15.13
C PHE A 74 6.95 3.36 13.64
N CYS A 75 6.20 2.73 12.74
CA CYS A 75 6.54 2.65 11.32
C CYS A 75 6.10 3.90 10.52
N LEU A 76 6.48 5.10 10.97
CA LEU A 76 6.08 6.37 10.35
C LEU A 76 6.52 6.48 8.89
N THR A 77 7.68 5.93 8.53
CA THR A 77 8.15 5.88 7.13
C THR A 77 7.22 5.04 6.26
N ALA A 78 6.73 3.91 6.76
CA ALA A 78 5.79 3.07 6.03
C ALA A 78 4.43 3.77 5.86
N VAL A 79 3.96 4.47 6.91
CA VAL A 79 2.74 5.29 6.85
C VAL A 79 2.84 6.32 5.72
N GLY A 80 3.88 7.17 5.72
CA GLY A 80 4.04 8.21 4.71
C GLY A 80 4.22 7.66 3.29
N ALA A 81 4.93 6.53 3.14
CA ALA A 81 5.07 5.86 1.86
C ALA A 81 3.72 5.36 1.32
N LEU A 82 2.89 4.75 2.17
CA LEU A 82 1.56 4.26 1.80
C LEU A 82 0.59 5.41 1.49
N GLU A 83 0.67 6.52 2.21
CA GLU A 83 -0.08 7.75 1.89
C GLU A 83 0.25 8.26 0.49
N GLU A 84 1.54 8.32 0.15
CA GLU A 84 1.99 8.76 -1.16
C GLU A 84 1.58 7.80 -2.27
N VAL A 85 1.68 6.48 -2.05
CA VAL A 85 1.17 5.46 -2.97
C VAL A 85 -0.33 5.65 -3.21
N ALA A 86 -1.11 5.90 -2.16
CA ALA A 86 -2.54 6.10 -2.28
C ALA A 86 -2.90 7.37 -3.05
N ARG A 87 -2.21 8.47 -2.77
CA ARG A 87 -2.34 9.73 -3.49
C ARG A 87 -2.00 9.58 -4.97
N TRP A 88 -0.90 8.90 -5.29
CA TRP A 88 -0.46 8.66 -6.67
C TRP A 88 -1.45 7.77 -7.43
N ALA A 89 -1.90 6.68 -6.81
CA ALA A 89 -2.80 5.73 -7.45
C ALA A 89 -4.17 6.34 -7.71
N THR A 90 -4.75 7.01 -6.72
CA THR A 90 -6.16 7.43 -6.76
C THR A 90 -6.35 8.89 -7.16
N GLY A 91 -5.31 9.71 -7.11
CA GLY A 91 -5.40 11.16 -7.31
C GLY A 91 -5.99 11.92 -6.13
N SER A 92 -6.25 11.26 -4.99
CA SER A 92 -6.82 11.85 -3.78
C SER A 92 -6.10 11.31 -2.54
N PRO A 93 -6.01 12.09 -1.44
CA PRO A 93 -5.36 11.62 -0.23
C PRO A 93 -6.20 10.53 0.46
N TRP A 94 -5.51 9.56 1.04
CA TRP A 94 -6.10 8.56 1.95
C TRP A 94 -5.45 8.73 3.31
N ARG A 95 -6.23 8.53 4.37
CA ARG A 95 -5.69 8.48 5.73
C ARG A 95 -5.05 7.11 5.92
N VAL A 96 -3.80 7.08 6.37
CA VAL A 96 -3.12 5.83 6.72
C VAL A 96 -2.82 5.81 8.21
N SER A 97 -3.19 4.74 8.89
CA SER A 97 -2.91 4.54 10.32
C SER A 97 -2.29 3.17 10.55
N GLU A 98 -1.22 3.12 11.35
CA GLU A 98 -0.63 1.86 11.82
C GLU A 98 -1.43 1.37 13.05
N THR A 99 -2.15 0.26 12.86
CA THR A 99 -3.08 -0.31 13.85
C THR A 99 -2.43 -1.39 14.69
N GLN A 100 -1.50 -2.15 14.11
CA GLN A 100 -0.66 -3.15 14.77
C GLN A 100 0.79 -2.88 14.40
N CYS A 101 1.72 -3.09 15.33
CA CYS A 101 3.15 -2.83 15.15
C CYS A 101 4.00 -3.86 15.89
N MET A 102 4.95 -4.48 15.18
CA MET A 102 5.89 -5.42 15.80
C MET A 102 6.75 -4.80 16.89
N ALA A 103 7.09 -3.51 16.79
CA ALA A 103 7.82 -2.80 17.85
C ALA A 103 7.01 -2.65 19.15
N ARG A 104 5.67 -2.74 19.08
CA ARG A 104 4.78 -2.79 20.24
C ARG A 104 4.56 -4.21 20.80
N GLY A 105 5.14 -5.22 20.14
CA GLY A 105 4.95 -6.63 20.49
C GLY A 105 3.84 -7.34 19.71
N ASP A 106 3.21 -6.70 18.72
CA ASP A 106 2.24 -7.38 17.85
C ASP A 106 2.94 -8.38 16.90
N SER A 107 2.21 -9.37 16.40
CA SER A 107 2.75 -10.37 15.47
C SER A 107 3.06 -9.81 14.08
N THR A 108 2.49 -8.67 13.72
CA THR A 108 2.55 -8.05 12.39
C THR A 108 2.53 -6.54 12.49
N CYS A 109 2.99 -5.85 11.44
CA CYS A 109 2.63 -4.45 11.24
C CYS A 109 1.44 -4.35 10.27
N THR A 110 0.38 -3.67 10.66
CA THR A 110 -0.86 -3.56 9.89
C THR A 110 -1.25 -2.11 9.72
N PHE A 111 -1.38 -1.67 8.47
CA PHE A 111 -1.74 -0.31 8.10
C PHE A 111 -3.16 -0.30 7.53
N LEU A 112 -4.03 0.52 8.12
CA LEU A 112 -5.37 0.77 7.61
C LEU A 112 -5.34 2.03 6.73
N LEU A 113 -5.75 1.89 5.48
CA LEU A 113 -5.88 2.97 4.51
C LEU A 113 -7.36 3.27 4.29
N GLU A 114 -7.80 4.47 4.63
CA GLU A 114 -9.19 4.92 4.54
C GLU A 114 -9.32 6.11 3.59
N PRO A 115 -10.36 6.18 2.75
CA PRO A 115 -10.60 7.36 1.92
C PRO A 115 -10.91 8.56 2.81
N THR A 116 -10.23 9.69 2.57
CA THR A 116 -10.48 10.93 3.33
C THR A 116 -11.85 11.56 3.03
N ASN A 117 -12.47 11.18 1.91
CA ASN A 117 -13.85 11.52 1.55
C ASN A 117 -14.69 10.24 1.48
N PRO A 118 -15.64 10.02 2.41
CA PRO A 118 -16.43 8.79 2.48
C PRO A 118 -17.51 8.63 1.38
N THR A 119 -17.61 9.54 0.40
CA THR A 119 -18.70 9.56 -0.60
C THR A 119 -18.46 8.73 -1.87
N ALA A 120 -17.53 7.78 -1.88
CA ALA A 120 -17.50 6.76 -2.92
C ALA A 120 -18.47 5.61 -2.58
N LYS A 121 -19.77 5.91 -2.55
CA LYS A 121 -20.81 4.88 -2.46
C LYS A 121 -20.69 3.96 -3.66
N THR A 122 -20.51 2.67 -3.37
CA THR A 122 -20.60 1.56 -4.32
C THR A 122 -22.00 1.58 -4.94
N GLY A 123 -22.08 1.73 -6.26
CA GLY A 123 -23.29 1.44 -7.03
C GLY A 123 -23.49 -0.05 -7.21
#